data_AF-A0A3A4NZF9-F1
#
_entry.id   AF-A0A3A4NZF9-F1
#
_cell.length_a   1.000
_cell.length_b   1.000
_cell.length_c   1.000
_cell.angle_alpha   90.00
_cell.angle_beta   90.00
_cell.angle_gamma   90.00
#
_symmetry.space_group_name_H-M   'P 1'
#
loop_
_entity.id
_entity.type
_entity.pdbx_description
1 polymer ?
#
loop_
_entity_poly.entity_id
_entity_poly.type
_entity_poly.pdbx_seq_one_letter_code
_entity_poly.pdbx_strand_id
1 'polypeptide(L)'
;MQPEVLAAMTASIADVDLMTCDRLEALSKGHGMLTLAVFSIANVIAEEFLRGKTLKVTADNAPEIPLDDVLAKCIAAARAAGADSANAALLSATLLYFAGANVQAGVAAGNRKLGAMARMIAGADRCGVMSVPTPKLNNKISGFPAVQAIYRAMEEKKLSPIDGSLVPNGVARGPIYGHSALGEDLVYPALAKEGARIGAEAMMKAFAGAGMQPNRIMSAIFGAAAILEIVHPDARVAAEYGDYRKINTTHLAGQGAVSATGLPETLTIKGVDRVVDTAKVVGELGLMLKDIGAPTVMAMITFDDILGCFKEGGMIGCGGGSGPVASVLSRVTTDAIIALLAFINHEGDEEKTATTVHDVRDEFFMDPETAKVSANVMARKAEQLRRGPITRSIIRGTEGVRIEAVRRRAVSAYAMLSKGATLESVVKTFDEQRQETIEKGGSRYFLRTNGIEVGIKFTKIACGARRSEDIAKRYLSFNVDADVEVTLGEETIRFEGLAHRVIPKAIQEQDGMILACIPFAAVPLNEILMGSNIILNITVPAAVAAAMGMHSPAEAARLAEAGSFISTAIPGARERAEKVALLAQRMTAQLDGDKSPGT
;
A
#
# COMPACT_ATOMS: atom_id res chain seq x y z
N MET A 1 26.02 15.71 -25.83
CA MET A 1 25.56 14.33 -25.58
C MET A 1 25.44 13.64 -26.92
N GLN A 2 25.85 12.38 -27.05
CA GLN A 2 25.75 11.66 -28.32
C GLN A 2 24.27 11.52 -28.74
N PRO A 3 23.93 11.67 -30.04
CA PRO A 3 22.55 11.59 -30.52
C PRO A 3 21.83 10.30 -30.09
N GLU A 4 22.53 9.18 -30.07
CA GLU A 4 22.01 7.86 -29.69
C GLU A 4 21.64 7.81 -28.20
N VAL A 5 22.47 8.42 -27.34
CA VAL A 5 22.19 8.53 -25.91
C VAL A 5 20.97 9.42 -25.68
N LEU A 6 20.87 10.55 -26.39
CA LEU A 6 19.70 11.44 -26.31
C LEU A 6 18.43 10.73 -26.77
N ALA A 7 18.47 10.10 -27.94
CA ALA A 7 17.35 9.36 -28.51
C ALA A 7 16.89 8.22 -27.58
N ALA A 8 17.82 7.43 -27.04
CA ALA A 8 17.52 6.35 -26.11
C ALA A 8 16.88 6.88 -24.81
N MET A 9 17.41 7.96 -24.24
CA MET A 9 16.85 8.60 -23.05
C MET A 9 15.42 9.10 -23.31
N THR A 10 15.22 9.87 -24.38
CA THR A 10 13.91 10.43 -24.75
C THR A 10 12.90 9.33 -25.04
N ALA A 11 13.28 8.29 -25.78
CA ALA A 11 12.42 7.17 -26.09
C ALA A 11 11.96 6.41 -24.83
N SER A 12 12.87 6.22 -23.86
CA SER A 12 12.58 5.45 -22.64
C SER A 12 11.56 6.12 -21.73
N ILE A 13 11.42 7.45 -21.80
CA ILE A 13 10.50 8.23 -20.95
C ILE A 13 9.32 8.83 -21.73
N ALA A 14 9.21 8.52 -23.03
CA ALA A 14 8.18 9.07 -23.91
C ALA A 14 6.75 8.68 -23.44
N ASP A 15 6.63 7.50 -22.85
CA ASP A 15 5.41 7.00 -22.22
C ASP A 15 5.80 6.22 -20.96
N VAL A 16 5.07 6.43 -19.86
CA VAL A 16 5.32 5.76 -18.57
C VAL A 16 5.12 4.25 -18.65
N ASP A 17 4.28 3.79 -19.57
CA ASP A 17 4.06 2.39 -19.91
C ASP A 17 5.33 1.68 -20.41
N LEU A 18 6.31 2.42 -20.91
CA LEU A 18 7.55 1.88 -21.44
C LEU A 18 8.60 1.61 -20.35
N MET A 19 8.39 2.12 -19.13
CA MET A 19 9.33 1.96 -18.03
C MET A 19 9.04 0.73 -17.16
N THR A 20 7.91 0.06 -17.40
CA THR A 20 7.42 -1.04 -16.55
C THR A 20 6.87 -2.22 -17.34
N CYS A 21 6.96 -3.42 -16.77
CA CYS A 21 6.25 -4.59 -17.27
C CYS A 21 4.82 -4.73 -16.71
N ASP A 22 4.43 -3.91 -15.73
CA ASP A 22 3.05 -3.83 -15.26
C ASP A 22 2.12 -3.29 -16.37
N ARG A 23 0.87 -3.75 -16.34
CA ARG A 23 -0.16 -3.34 -17.30
C ARG A 23 -0.90 -2.10 -16.79
N LEU A 24 -0.22 -0.95 -16.77
CA LEU A 24 -0.77 0.31 -16.22
C LEU A 24 -2.08 0.76 -16.87
N GLU A 25 -2.29 0.52 -18.16
CA GLU A 25 -3.57 0.81 -18.81
C GLU A 25 -4.75 0.10 -18.13
N ALA A 26 -4.54 -1.13 -17.63
CA ALA A 26 -5.55 -1.87 -16.89
C ALA A 26 -5.89 -1.24 -15.53
N LEU A 27 -5.10 -0.27 -15.04
CA LEU A 27 -5.40 0.49 -13.83
C LEU A 27 -6.31 1.70 -14.10
N SER A 28 -6.51 2.11 -15.37
CA SER A 28 -7.12 3.39 -15.72
C SER A 28 -8.65 3.44 -15.67
N LYS A 29 -9.35 2.39 -16.12
CA LYS A 29 -10.82 2.33 -16.18
C LYS A 29 -11.38 0.90 -16.04
N GLY A 30 -11.29 0.33 -14.84
CA GLY A 30 -11.98 -0.93 -14.47
C GLY A 30 -11.10 -2.19 -14.50
N HIS A 31 -11.64 -3.25 -13.86
CA HIS A 31 -11.03 -4.56 -13.51
C HIS A 31 -10.43 -4.71 -12.10
N GLY A 32 -10.64 -3.74 -11.22
CA GLY A 32 -10.53 -3.96 -9.78
C GLY A 32 -9.24 -3.48 -9.12
N MET A 33 -8.26 -2.89 -9.81
CA MET A 33 -7.18 -2.16 -9.11
C MET A 33 -7.60 -0.72 -8.85
N LEU A 34 -7.41 -0.23 -7.63
CA LEU A 34 -7.98 1.06 -7.17
C LEU A 34 -6.93 2.11 -6.80
N THR A 35 -5.66 1.88 -7.15
CA THR A 35 -4.55 2.80 -6.87
C THR A 35 -4.81 4.19 -7.44
N LEU A 36 -5.17 4.27 -8.73
CA LEU A 36 -5.42 5.56 -9.38
C LEU A 36 -6.68 6.27 -8.84
N ALA A 37 -7.63 5.52 -8.28
CA ALA A 37 -8.78 6.09 -7.58
C ALA A 37 -8.33 6.86 -6.33
N VAL A 38 -7.37 6.32 -5.56
CA VAL A 38 -6.80 7.00 -4.39
C VAL A 38 -6.08 8.29 -4.78
N PHE A 39 -5.25 8.28 -5.83
CA PHE A 39 -4.62 9.51 -6.33
C PHE A 39 -5.67 10.56 -6.75
N SER A 40 -6.75 10.11 -7.40
CA SER A 40 -7.83 10.99 -7.84
C SER A 40 -8.58 11.60 -6.65
N ILE A 41 -8.91 10.80 -5.62
CA ILE A 41 -9.52 11.27 -4.38
C ILE A 41 -8.59 12.25 -3.66
N ALA A 42 -7.29 11.92 -3.54
CA ALA A 42 -6.31 12.77 -2.88
C ALA A 42 -6.19 14.15 -3.55
N ASN A 43 -6.21 14.19 -4.89
CA ASN A 43 -6.26 15.43 -5.65
C ASN A 43 -7.52 16.25 -5.36
N VAL A 44 -8.71 15.62 -5.28
CA VAL A 44 -9.96 16.31 -4.91
C VAL A 44 -9.85 16.93 -3.51
N ILE A 45 -9.40 16.15 -2.52
CA ILE A 45 -9.30 16.63 -1.13
C ILE A 45 -8.32 17.80 -1.04
N ALA A 46 -7.17 17.71 -1.70
CA ALA A 46 -6.20 18.81 -1.73
C ALA A 46 -6.77 20.09 -2.34
N GLU A 47 -7.55 19.99 -3.42
CA GLU A 47 -8.21 21.14 -4.05
C GLU A 47 -9.28 21.77 -3.14
N GLU A 48 -10.10 20.95 -2.48
CA GLU A 48 -11.13 21.46 -1.55
C GLU A 48 -10.51 22.03 -0.26
N PHE A 49 -9.39 21.47 0.20
CA PHE A 49 -8.59 22.02 1.30
C PHE A 49 -8.08 23.44 0.96
N LEU A 50 -7.49 23.64 -0.22
CA LEU A 50 -7.04 24.96 -0.67
C LEU A 50 -8.19 25.98 -0.80
N ARG A 51 -9.42 25.51 -1.08
CA ARG A 51 -10.63 26.34 -1.12
C ARG A 51 -11.16 26.71 0.27
N GLY A 52 -10.52 26.23 1.35
CA GLY A 52 -10.95 26.48 2.73
C GLY A 52 -12.25 25.78 3.11
N LYS A 53 -12.62 24.70 2.40
CA LYS A 53 -13.83 23.93 2.74
C LYS A 53 -13.64 23.19 4.07
N THR A 54 -14.67 23.21 4.91
CA THR A 54 -14.67 22.38 6.11
C THR A 54 -14.79 20.90 5.72
N LEU A 55 -13.91 20.08 6.28
CA LEU A 55 -13.92 18.62 6.12
C LEU A 55 -14.58 17.90 7.30
N LYS A 56 -15.18 18.64 8.24
CA LYS A 56 -15.74 18.08 9.47
C LYS A 56 -17.16 17.57 9.25
N VAL A 57 -17.47 16.42 9.85
CA VAL A 57 -18.86 15.98 10.02
C VAL A 57 -19.46 16.84 11.13
N THR A 58 -20.50 17.62 10.82
CA THR A 58 -21.16 18.50 11.78
C THR A 58 -22.56 18.00 12.13
N ALA A 59 -23.05 18.47 13.27
CA ALA A 59 -24.40 18.23 13.78
C ALA A 59 -25.40 19.29 13.28
N ASP A 60 -25.07 19.99 12.18
CA ASP A 60 -25.87 21.12 11.72
C ASP A 60 -27.29 20.66 11.38
N ASN A 61 -28.26 21.51 11.75
CA ASN A 61 -29.67 21.30 11.47
C ASN A 61 -30.00 21.69 10.02
N ALA A 62 -29.41 20.94 9.09
CA ALA A 62 -29.56 21.12 7.65
C ALA A 62 -29.63 19.74 6.96
N PRO A 63 -30.32 19.60 5.82
CA PRO A 63 -30.35 18.32 5.10
C PRO A 63 -28.97 17.91 4.57
N GLU A 64 -28.15 18.89 4.17
CA GLU A 64 -26.79 18.71 3.66
C GLU A 64 -25.82 19.60 4.44
N ILE A 65 -24.60 19.11 4.64
CA ILE A 65 -23.48 19.85 5.22
C ILE A 65 -22.36 19.98 4.17
N PRO A 66 -21.41 20.92 4.32
CA PRO A 66 -20.37 21.14 3.30
C PRO A 66 -19.54 19.88 2.95
N LEU A 67 -19.42 18.94 3.89
CA LEU A 67 -18.72 17.67 3.66
C LEU A 67 -19.44 16.76 2.66
N ASP A 68 -20.77 16.85 2.50
CA ASP A 68 -21.53 16.06 1.51
C ASP A 68 -21.06 16.36 0.08
N ASP A 69 -20.85 17.64 -0.26
CA ASP A 69 -20.30 18.06 -1.56
C ASP A 69 -18.88 17.53 -1.78
N VAL A 70 -18.01 17.61 -0.77
CA VAL A 70 -16.64 17.08 -0.86
C VAL A 70 -16.66 15.56 -1.05
N LEU A 71 -17.49 14.84 -0.28
CA LEU A 71 -17.68 13.39 -0.42
C LEU A 71 -18.18 13.04 -1.82
N ALA A 72 -19.18 13.74 -2.34
CA ALA A 72 -19.71 13.51 -3.68
C ALA A 72 -18.64 13.65 -4.77
N LYS A 73 -17.78 14.68 -4.67
CA LYS A 73 -16.65 14.88 -5.58
C LYS A 73 -15.60 13.77 -5.47
N CYS A 74 -15.25 13.35 -4.25
CA CYS A 74 -14.32 12.25 -4.01
C CYS A 74 -14.85 10.94 -4.61
N ILE A 75 -16.12 10.61 -4.35
CA ILE A 75 -16.79 9.42 -4.86
C ILE A 75 -16.86 9.46 -6.39
N ALA A 76 -17.21 10.60 -6.98
CA ALA A 76 -17.23 10.75 -8.44
C ALA A 76 -15.84 10.55 -9.06
N ALA A 77 -14.78 11.09 -8.44
CA ALA A 77 -13.41 10.89 -8.88
C ALA A 77 -12.97 9.42 -8.78
N ALA A 78 -13.34 8.73 -7.70
CA ALA A 78 -13.06 7.31 -7.53
C ALA A 78 -13.78 6.45 -8.58
N ARG A 79 -15.06 6.74 -8.84
CA ARG A 79 -15.87 6.03 -9.84
C ARG A 79 -15.37 6.28 -11.26
N ALA A 80 -14.90 7.49 -11.56
CA ALA A 80 -14.28 7.82 -12.85
C ALA A 80 -13.00 6.99 -13.10
N ALA A 81 -12.30 6.59 -12.03
CA ALA A 81 -11.16 5.68 -12.07
C ALA A 81 -11.55 4.17 -12.03
N GLY A 82 -12.86 3.85 -12.08
CA GLY A 82 -13.35 2.47 -12.15
C GLY A 82 -13.69 1.81 -10.81
N ALA A 83 -13.77 2.57 -9.71
CA ALA A 83 -14.27 2.06 -8.44
C ALA A 83 -15.79 1.81 -8.50
N ASP A 84 -16.27 0.67 -7.97
CA ASP A 84 -17.68 0.48 -7.66
C ASP A 84 -18.12 1.37 -6.49
N SER A 85 -19.42 1.40 -6.19
CA SER A 85 -19.99 2.28 -5.16
C SER A 85 -19.40 2.05 -3.76
N ALA A 86 -19.27 0.79 -3.31
CA ALA A 86 -18.78 0.50 -1.97
C ALA A 86 -17.27 0.76 -1.82
N ASN A 87 -16.51 0.46 -2.88
CA ASN A 87 -15.08 0.77 -2.97
C ASN A 87 -14.85 2.28 -2.96
N ALA A 88 -15.61 3.03 -3.76
CA ALA A 88 -15.53 4.49 -3.81
C ALA A 88 -15.87 5.12 -2.45
N ALA A 89 -16.90 4.60 -1.77
CA ALA A 89 -17.26 5.03 -0.43
C ALA A 89 -16.12 4.80 0.56
N LEU A 90 -15.58 3.57 0.65
CA LEU A 90 -14.50 3.21 1.58
C LEU A 90 -13.26 4.08 1.39
N LEU A 91 -12.78 4.20 0.16
CA LEU A 91 -11.56 4.94 -0.11
C LEU A 91 -11.77 6.45 0.15
N SER A 92 -12.90 7.02 -0.26
CA SER A 92 -13.20 8.44 -0.02
C SER A 92 -13.30 8.77 1.45
N ALA A 93 -14.05 7.97 2.23
CA ALA A 93 -14.19 8.14 3.66
C ALA A 93 -12.85 8.01 4.38
N THR A 94 -12.03 7.02 4.00
CA THR A 94 -10.71 6.78 4.62
C THR A 94 -9.75 7.94 4.36
N LEU A 95 -9.65 8.45 3.13
CA LEU A 95 -8.75 9.58 2.85
C LEU A 95 -9.23 10.86 3.55
N LEU A 96 -10.55 11.13 3.58
CA LEU A 96 -11.09 12.28 4.30
C LEU A 96 -10.83 12.19 5.80
N TYR A 97 -10.96 11.00 6.39
CA TYR A 97 -10.61 10.74 7.79
C TYR A 97 -9.17 11.15 8.08
N PHE A 98 -8.20 10.65 7.28
CA PHE A 98 -6.79 11.00 7.46
C PHE A 98 -6.49 12.48 7.20
N ALA A 99 -7.20 13.10 6.25
CA ALA A 99 -7.16 14.53 5.97
C ALA A 99 -7.77 15.39 7.09
N GLY A 100 -8.34 14.78 8.13
CA GLY A 100 -8.79 15.45 9.35
C GLY A 100 -10.29 15.46 9.57
N ALA A 101 -11.09 14.76 8.77
CA ALA A 101 -12.50 14.56 9.06
C ALA A 101 -12.70 13.75 10.35
N ASN A 102 -13.63 14.15 11.21
CA ASN A 102 -14.15 13.29 12.27
C ASN A 102 -15.10 12.25 11.68
N VAL A 103 -15.19 11.06 12.29
CA VAL A 103 -16.02 9.98 11.74
C VAL A 103 -17.50 10.07 12.12
N GLN A 104 -17.87 10.89 13.10
CA GLN A 104 -19.26 11.06 13.53
C GLN A 104 -19.55 12.43 14.16
N ALA A 105 -20.82 12.83 14.13
CA ALA A 105 -21.38 13.93 14.91
C ALA A 105 -22.55 13.41 15.78
N GLY A 106 -22.36 13.38 17.10
CA GLY A 106 -23.26 12.67 18.03
C GLY A 106 -24.37 13.52 18.64
N VAL A 107 -25.42 13.80 17.86
CA VAL A 107 -26.72 14.32 18.38
C VAL A 107 -27.87 13.47 17.81
N ALA A 108 -28.94 13.25 18.58
CA ALA A 108 -30.00 12.31 18.19
C ALA A 108 -30.65 12.66 16.84
N ALA A 109 -31.09 13.91 16.66
CA ALA A 109 -31.53 14.45 15.38
C ALA A 109 -30.36 15.23 14.76
N GLY A 110 -29.75 14.66 13.72
CA GLY A 110 -28.50 15.16 13.12
C GLY A 110 -27.31 14.21 13.26
N ASN A 111 -27.52 12.98 13.75
CA ASN A 111 -26.47 11.97 13.80
C ASN A 111 -25.99 11.64 12.39
N ARG A 112 -24.74 11.99 12.12
CA ARG A 112 -24.07 11.72 10.85
C ARG A 112 -22.83 10.90 11.12
N LYS A 113 -22.61 9.87 10.30
CA LYS A 113 -21.43 9.02 10.33
C LYS A 113 -20.78 9.04 8.96
N LEU A 114 -19.47 9.29 8.92
CA LEU A 114 -18.72 9.47 7.68
C LEU A 114 -18.88 8.26 6.74
N GLY A 115 -18.82 7.04 7.28
CA GLY A 115 -19.02 5.82 6.50
C GLY A 115 -20.43 5.72 5.91
N ALA A 116 -21.47 6.01 6.70
CA ALA A 116 -22.85 5.97 6.24
C ALA A 116 -23.15 7.05 5.18
N MET A 117 -22.63 8.27 5.38
CA MET A 117 -22.73 9.36 4.40
C MET A 117 -22.09 8.95 3.08
N ALA A 118 -20.85 8.47 3.11
CA ALA A 118 -20.12 8.02 1.93
C ALA A 118 -20.87 6.90 1.18
N ARG A 119 -21.39 5.90 1.91
CA ARG A 119 -22.20 4.81 1.33
C ARG A 119 -23.45 5.34 0.63
N MET A 120 -24.22 6.20 1.30
CA MET A 120 -25.48 6.73 0.76
C MET A 120 -25.24 7.60 -0.48
N ILE A 121 -24.24 8.49 -0.44
CA ILE A 121 -23.85 9.33 -1.59
C ILE A 121 -23.36 8.46 -2.76
N ALA A 122 -22.62 7.38 -2.47
CA ALA A 122 -22.16 6.47 -3.50
C ALA A 122 -23.27 5.59 -4.11
N GLY A 123 -24.44 5.52 -3.46
CA GLY A 123 -25.49 4.57 -3.81
C GLY A 123 -25.06 3.12 -3.61
N ALA A 124 -24.32 2.84 -2.52
CA ALA A 124 -23.92 1.50 -2.14
C ALA A 124 -24.95 0.86 -1.18
N ASP A 125 -25.18 -0.44 -1.32
CA ASP A 125 -26.04 -1.18 -0.41
C ASP A 125 -25.41 -1.34 0.97
N ARG A 126 -26.26 -1.42 1.99
CA ARG A 126 -25.82 -1.81 3.34
C ARG A 126 -25.48 -3.30 3.35
N CYS A 127 -24.33 -3.66 3.92
CA CYS A 127 -24.06 -5.03 4.35
C CYS A 127 -23.61 -5.05 5.82
N GLY A 128 -23.60 -6.25 6.43
CA GLY A 128 -23.00 -6.44 7.76
C GLY A 128 -21.50 -6.76 7.65
N VAL A 129 -20.77 -6.59 8.76
CA VAL A 129 -19.31 -6.78 8.81
C VAL A 129 -18.91 -8.22 8.44
N MET A 130 -19.78 -9.20 8.71
CA MET A 130 -19.54 -10.61 8.37
C MET A 130 -19.24 -10.86 6.88
N SER A 131 -19.78 -10.02 5.99
CA SER A 131 -19.65 -10.13 4.54
C SER A 131 -18.47 -9.35 3.97
N VAL A 132 -17.85 -8.48 4.75
CA VAL A 132 -16.71 -7.67 4.32
C VAL A 132 -15.46 -8.56 4.27
N PRO A 133 -14.77 -8.68 3.12
CA PRO A 133 -13.57 -9.51 3.00
C PRO A 133 -12.36 -8.84 3.67
N THR A 134 -11.36 -9.62 4.08
CA THR A 134 -10.04 -9.06 4.41
C THR A 134 -9.27 -8.69 3.13
N PRO A 135 -8.19 -7.88 3.21
CA PRO A 135 -7.20 -7.83 2.13
C PRO A 135 -6.68 -9.24 1.82
N LYS A 136 -6.27 -9.46 0.57
CA LYS A 136 -5.61 -10.70 0.16
C LYS A 136 -4.14 -10.66 0.60
N LEU A 137 -3.79 -11.47 1.60
CA LEU A 137 -2.44 -11.64 2.13
C LEU A 137 -1.97 -13.09 1.89
N ASN A 138 -1.98 -13.51 0.61
CA ASN A 138 -1.96 -14.89 0.09
C ASN A 138 -3.36 -15.53 0.01
N ASN A 139 -4.06 -15.63 1.14
CA ASN A 139 -5.46 -16.03 1.20
C ASN A 139 -6.33 -14.83 1.58
N LYS A 140 -7.66 -15.01 1.54
CA LYS A 140 -8.63 -14.05 2.08
C LYS A 140 -9.61 -14.77 3.01
N ILE A 141 -10.04 -14.08 4.05
CA ILE A 141 -11.17 -14.47 4.90
C ILE A 141 -12.23 -13.35 4.82
N SER A 142 -13.16 -13.30 5.77
CA SER A 142 -14.08 -12.16 5.94
C SER A 142 -14.16 -11.75 7.41
N GLY A 143 -14.96 -10.73 7.73
CA GLY A 143 -15.28 -10.36 9.11
C GLY A 143 -16.13 -11.39 9.87
N PHE A 144 -16.52 -12.50 9.25
CA PHE A 144 -17.36 -13.53 9.86
C PHE A 144 -16.82 -14.10 11.18
N PRO A 145 -15.52 -14.43 11.33
CA PRO A 145 -14.98 -14.95 12.59
C PRO A 145 -15.18 -14.00 13.78
N ALA A 146 -15.01 -12.69 13.57
CA ALA A 146 -15.25 -11.68 14.60
C ALA A 146 -16.73 -11.69 15.04
N VAL A 147 -17.65 -11.62 14.07
CA VAL A 147 -19.09 -11.62 14.32
C VAL A 147 -19.50 -12.91 15.05
N GLN A 148 -19.07 -14.07 14.54
CA GLN A 148 -19.40 -15.36 15.15
C GLN A 148 -18.93 -15.44 16.62
N ALA A 149 -17.69 -15.03 16.91
CA ALA A 149 -17.14 -15.10 18.25
C ALA A 149 -17.88 -14.18 19.23
N ILE A 150 -18.23 -12.97 18.81
CA ILE A 150 -18.98 -12.00 19.62
C ILE A 150 -20.38 -12.53 19.94
N TYR A 151 -21.11 -13.05 18.94
CA TYR A 151 -22.44 -13.60 19.16
C TYR A 151 -22.44 -14.82 20.08
N ARG A 152 -21.44 -15.70 19.93
CA ARG A 152 -21.26 -16.83 20.85
C ARG A 152 -20.99 -16.35 22.29
N ALA A 153 -20.14 -15.35 22.48
CA ALA A 153 -19.88 -14.77 23.80
C ALA A 153 -21.14 -14.11 24.40
N MET A 154 -22.01 -13.54 23.56
CA MET A 154 -23.29 -12.99 23.96
C MET A 154 -24.26 -14.07 24.44
N GLU A 155 -24.39 -15.18 23.71
CA GLU A 155 -25.20 -16.35 24.10
C GLU A 155 -24.72 -16.95 25.43
N GLU A 156 -23.40 -17.02 25.62
CA GLU A 156 -22.76 -17.52 26.84
C GLU A 156 -22.81 -16.50 28.00
N LYS A 157 -23.44 -15.33 27.84
CA LYS A 157 -23.52 -14.22 28.82
C LYS A 157 -22.16 -13.73 29.33
N LYS A 158 -21.14 -13.77 28.48
CA LYS A 158 -19.75 -13.35 28.80
C LYS A 158 -19.42 -11.92 28.36
N LEU A 159 -20.28 -11.32 27.54
CA LEU A 159 -20.01 -10.02 26.92
C LEU A 159 -20.42 -8.83 27.80
N SER A 160 -21.48 -8.99 28.60
CA SER A 160 -22.05 -7.96 29.47
C SER A 160 -21.99 -8.41 30.92
N PRO A 161 -21.66 -7.52 31.88
CA PRO A 161 -21.72 -7.83 33.30
C PRO A 161 -23.16 -7.92 33.83
N ILE A 162 -24.14 -7.45 33.06
CA ILE A 162 -25.57 -7.45 33.41
C ILE A 162 -26.32 -8.47 32.56
N ASP A 163 -27.15 -9.28 33.21
CA ASP A 163 -28.12 -10.16 32.54
C ASP A 163 -29.33 -9.33 32.07
N GLY A 164 -29.51 -9.23 30.76
CA GLY A 164 -30.61 -8.48 30.16
C GLY A 164 -32.01 -8.95 30.55
N SER A 165 -32.17 -10.20 31.01
CA SER A 165 -33.45 -10.74 31.49
C SER A 165 -33.92 -10.14 32.82
N LEU A 166 -33.01 -9.50 33.56
CA LEU A 166 -33.30 -8.82 34.82
C LEU A 166 -33.68 -7.34 34.63
N VAL A 167 -33.59 -6.81 33.41
CA VAL A 167 -33.91 -5.39 33.13
C VAL A 167 -35.43 -5.19 33.17
N PRO A 168 -35.97 -4.39 34.10
CA PRO A 168 -37.43 -4.21 34.22
C PRO A 168 -38.04 -3.48 33.02
N ASN A 169 -39.33 -3.71 32.81
CA ASN A 169 -40.13 -2.93 31.86
C ASN A 169 -40.05 -1.43 32.22
N GLY A 170 -39.87 -0.58 31.20
CA GLY A 170 -39.73 0.86 31.37
C GLY A 170 -38.31 1.37 31.67
N VAL A 171 -37.36 0.49 31.98
CA VAL A 171 -35.93 0.85 32.09
C VAL A 171 -35.27 0.79 30.72
N ALA A 172 -35.45 -0.32 29.99
CA ALA A 172 -34.89 -0.51 28.64
C ALA A 172 -35.49 0.46 27.60
N ARG A 173 -34.78 0.65 26.47
CA ARG A 173 -35.22 1.41 25.28
C ARG A 173 -35.33 2.93 25.43
N GLY A 174 -34.81 3.49 26.51
CA GLY A 174 -34.86 4.93 26.76
C GLY A 174 -33.60 5.47 27.44
N PRO A 175 -33.58 6.78 27.73
CA PRO A 175 -32.44 7.45 28.35
C PRO A 175 -32.15 6.92 29.76
N ILE A 176 -33.12 6.33 30.45
CA ILE A 176 -32.93 5.70 31.76
C ILE A 176 -31.93 4.54 31.68
N TYR A 177 -31.94 3.76 30.60
CA TYR A 177 -30.89 2.79 30.33
C TYR A 177 -29.66 3.47 29.72
N GLY A 178 -29.87 4.25 28.65
CA GLY A 178 -28.79 4.69 27.77
C GLY A 178 -27.91 5.82 28.30
N HIS A 179 -28.40 6.69 29.18
CA HIS A 179 -27.68 7.85 29.73
C HIS A 179 -27.56 7.81 31.25
N SER A 180 -27.70 6.61 31.84
CA SER A 180 -27.46 6.39 33.27
C SER A 180 -26.26 5.47 33.47
N ALA A 181 -25.90 5.26 34.74
CA ALA A 181 -24.84 4.35 35.14
C ALA A 181 -25.00 2.93 34.56
N LEU A 182 -26.25 2.45 34.39
CA LEU A 182 -26.47 1.13 33.82
C LEU A 182 -25.91 1.02 32.39
N GLY A 183 -26.12 2.05 31.57
CA GLY A 183 -25.62 2.10 30.19
C GLY A 183 -24.19 2.62 30.12
N GLU A 184 -23.97 3.89 30.46
CA GLU A 184 -22.72 4.62 30.21
C GLU A 184 -21.55 4.16 31.09
N ASP A 185 -21.81 3.60 32.28
CA ASP A 185 -20.74 3.25 33.22
C ASP A 185 -20.48 1.73 33.26
N LEU A 186 -21.53 0.91 33.07
CA LEU A 186 -21.46 -0.54 33.23
C LEU A 186 -21.54 -1.29 31.90
N VAL A 187 -22.65 -1.18 31.17
CA VAL A 187 -22.93 -2.07 30.04
C VAL A 187 -22.16 -1.65 28.79
N TYR A 188 -22.24 -0.39 28.36
CA TYR A 188 -21.62 0.04 27.11
C TYR A 188 -20.08 -0.02 27.14
N PRO A 189 -19.38 0.38 28.21
CA PRO A 189 -17.93 0.21 28.30
C PRO A 189 -17.51 -1.25 28.23
N ALA A 190 -18.18 -2.13 28.98
CA ALA A 190 -17.87 -3.55 29.00
C ALA A 190 -18.12 -4.21 27.64
N LEU A 191 -19.30 -3.99 27.04
CA LEU A 191 -19.65 -4.51 25.73
C LEU A 191 -18.63 -4.07 24.66
N ALA A 192 -18.32 -2.77 24.60
CA ALA A 192 -17.44 -2.23 23.58
C ALA A 192 -16.02 -2.81 23.69
N LYS A 193 -15.43 -2.77 24.88
CA LYS A 193 -14.04 -3.20 25.10
C LYS A 193 -13.90 -4.71 24.97
N GLU A 194 -14.74 -5.49 25.64
CA GLU A 194 -14.62 -6.95 25.66
C GLU A 194 -15.04 -7.57 24.33
N GLY A 195 -16.09 -7.05 23.69
CA GLY A 195 -16.53 -7.52 22.38
C GLY A 195 -15.50 -7.28 21.29
N ALA A 196 -14.87 -6.10 21.27
CA ALA A 196 -13.80 -5.82 20.32
C ALA A 196 -12.59 -6.73 20.54
N ARG A 197 -12.22 -6.99 21.80
CA ARG A 197 -11.13 -7.90 22.18
C ARG A 197 -11.39 -9.31 21.62
N ILE A 198 -12.55 -9.88 21.93
CA ILE A 198 -12.97 -11.22 21.47
C ILE A 198 -12.99 -11.30 19.93
N GLY A 199 -13.59 -10.29 19.28
CA GLY A 199 -13.67 -10.24 17.82
C GLY A 199 -12.29 -10.17 17.16
N ALA A 200 -11.39 -9.36 17.68
CA ALA A 200 -10.03 -9.21 17.15
C ALA A 200 -9.20 -10.50 17.34
N GLU A 201 -9.29 -11.16 18.50
CA GLU A 201 -8.64 -12.46 18.74
C GLU A 201 -9.14 -13.55 17.79
N ALA A 202 -10.45 -13.57 17.51
CA ALA A 202 -11.04 -14.51 16.56
C ALA A 202 -10.49 -14.28 15.14
N MET A 203 -10.33 -13.02 14.72
CA MET A 203 -9.69 -12.69 13.43
C MET A 203 -8.23 -13.13 13.38
N MET A 204 -7.44 -12.88 14.42
CA MET A 204 -6.05 -13.33 14.50
C MET A 204 -5.93 -14.85 14.36
N LYS A 205 -6.81 -15.59 15.04
CA LYS A 205 -6.89 -17.06 14.93
C LYS A 205 -7.31 -17.51 13.53
N ALA A 206 -8.24 -16.80 12.89
CA ALA A 206 -8.69 -17.12 11.54
C ALA A 206 -7.58 -16.90 10.49
N PHE A 207 -6.79 -15.83 10.60
CA PHE A 207 -5.62 -15.64 9.74
C PHE A 207 -4.61 -16.79 9.91
N ALA A 208 -4.25 -17.12 11.14
CA ALA A 208 -3.32 -18.21 11.43
C ALA A 208 -3.85 -19.57 10.90
N GLY A 209 -5.13 -19.86 11.14
CA GLY A 209 -5.78 -21.08 10.65
C GLY A 209 -5.85 -21.18 9.13
N ALA A 210 -5.79 -20.06 8.42
CA ALA A 210 -5.71 -20.00 6.97
C ALA A 210 -4.25 -20.02 6.43
N GLY A 211 -3.27 -20.34 7.27
CA GLY A 211 -1.85 -20.42 6.90
C GLY A 211 -1.22 -19.06 6.60
N MET A 212 -1.78 -17.97 7.13
CA MET A 212 -1.27 -16.62 6.96
C MET A 212 -0.67 -16.09 8.27
N GLN A 213 0.33 -15.23 8.17
CA GLN A 213 0.73 -14.41 9.32
C GLN A 213 -0.46 -13.54 9.73
N PRO A 214 -0.85 -13.52 11.03
CA PRO A 214 -1.94 -12.68 11.48
C PRO A 214 -1.70 -11.19 11.23
N ASN A 215 -2.63 -10.54 10.52
CA ASN A 215 -2.61 -9.09 10.33
C ASN A 215 -3.26 -8.41 11.53
N ARG A 216 -2.43 -7.77 12.38
CA ARG A 216 -2.84 -7.22 13.68
C ARG A 216 -3.83 -6.07 13.51
N ILE A 217 -3.51 -5.09 12.68
CA ILE A 217 -4.34 -3.90 12.50
C ILE A 217 -5.66 -4.22 11.80
N MET A 218 -5.66 -5.09 10.79
CA MET A 218 -6.92 -5.52 10.17
C MET A 218 -7.78 -6.32 11.15
N SER A 219 -7.19 -7.23 11.92
CA SER A 219 -7.92 -7.97 12.96
C SER A 219 -8.55 -7.03 14.00
N ALA A 220 -7.82 -5.99 14.40
CA ALA A 220 -8.30 -4.98 15.33
C ALA A 220 -9.48 -4.18 14.75
N ILE A 221 -9.35 -3.70 13.51
CA ILE A 221 -10.41 -2.93 12.82
C ILE A 221 -11.67 -3.79 12.65
N PHE A 222 -11.53 -5.06 12.26
CA PHE A 222 -12.67 -5.98 12.12
C PHE A 222 -13.34 -6.29 13.46
N GLY A 223 -12.56 -6.49 14.53
CA GLY A 223 -13.08 -6.69 15.87
C GLY A 223 -13.89 -5.48 16.35
N ALA A 224 -13.35 -4.27 16.18
CA ALA A 224 -14.04 -3.02 16.50
C ALA A 224 -15.30 -2.83 15.64
N ALA A 225 -15.21 -3.04 14.33
CA ALA A 225 -16.35 -2.91 13.42
C ALA A 225 -17.51 -3.84 13.82
N ALA A 226 -17.20 -5.11 14.12
CA ALA A 226 -18.20 -6.12 14.47
C ALA A 226 -18.94 -5.78 15.78
N ILE A 227 -18.24 -5.35 16.83
CA ILE A 227 -18.91 -4.97 18.09
C ILE A 227 -19.70 -3.66 17.95
N LEU A 228 -19.23 -2.73 17.10
CA LEU A 228 -19.91 -1.46 16.84
C LEU A 228 -21.21 -1.64 16.02
N GLU A 229 -21.47 -2.81 15.42
CA GLU A 229 -22.82 -3.14 14.90
C GLU A 229 -23.84 -3.37 16.03
N ILE A 230 -23.38 -3.65 17.25
CA ILE A 230 -24.21 -4.00 18.41
C ILE A 230 -24.28 -2.85 19.42
N VAL A 231 -23.13 -2.32 19.85
CA VAL A 231 -23.07 -1.28 20.88
C VAL A 231 -23.37 0.10 20.32
N HIS A 232 -23.99 0.98 21.12
CA HIS A 232 -24.23 2.37 20.74
C HIS A 232 -22.89 3.13 20.60
N PRO A 233 -22.48 3.54 19.38
CA PRO A 233 -21.13 4.11 19.13
C PRO A 233 -20.95 5.56 19.62
N ASP A 234 -22.06 6.26 19.91
CA ASP A 234 -22.06 7.64 20.40
C ASP A 234 -22.20 7.71 21.94
N ALA A 235 -22.42 6.57 22.58
CA ALA A 235 -22.58 6.52 24.03
C ALA A 235 -21.32 7.06 24.71
N ARG A 236 -21.55 7.97 25.65
CA ARG A 236 -20.52 8.49 26.53
C ARG A 236 -20.24 7.47 27.62
N VAL A 237 -19.16 7.70 28.34
CA VAL A 237 -18.68 6.77 29.36
C VAL A 237 -18.30 7.53 30.62
N ALA A 238 -18.34 6.84 31.76
CA ALA A 238 -17.89 7.39 33.04
C ALA A 238 -16.48 7.98 32.97
N ALA A 239 -16.21 8.95 33.83
CA ALA A 239 -14.92 9.64 33.92
C ALA A 239 -13.74 8.69 34.21
N GLU A 240 -13.99 7.52 34.81
CA GLU A 240 -12.99 6.49 35.06
C GLU A 240 -12.38 5.90 33.76
N TYR A 241 -13.14 5.94 32.66
CA TYR A 241 -12.66 5.53 31.33
C TYR A 241 -11.99 6.67 30.57
N GLY A 242 -12.15 7.91 31.03
CA GLY A 242 -11.49 9.11 30.52
C GLY A 242 -12.41 10.32 30.38
N ASP A 243 -11.93 11.37 29.71
CA ASP A 243 -12.67 12.62 29.52
C ASP A 243 -13.98 12.37 28.75
N TYR A 244 -15.13 12.68 29.38
CA TYR A 244 -16.47 12.52 28.85
C TYR A 244 -16.65 13.11 27.44
N ARG A 245 -15.94 14.20 27.10
CA ARG A 245 -16.03 14.83 25.78
C ARG A 245 -15.20 14.10 24.72
N LYS A 246 -14.16 13.38 25.12
CA LYS A 246 -13.16 12.77 24.23
C LYS A 246 -13.34 11.26 24.07
N ILE A 247 -13.74 10.56 25.13
CA ILE A 247 -13.88 9.11 25.14
C ILE A 247 -15.34 8.73 24.92
N ASN A 248 -15.53 7.73 24.07
CA ASN A 248 -16.81 7.09 23.80
C ASN A 248 -16.59 5.60 23.58
N THR A 249 -17.68 4.86 23.41
CA THR A 249 -17.64 3.42 23.11
C THR A 249 -16.83 3.08 21.84
N THR A 250 -16.76 3.97 20.86
CA THR A 250 -15.93 3.78 19.66
C THR A 250 -14.45 3.71 20.03
N HIS A 251 -13.95 4.62 20.86
CA HIS A 251 -12.58 4.58 21.36
C HIS A 251 -12.34 3.34 22.27
N LEU A 252 -13.29 2.97 23.14
CA LEU A 252 -13.17 1.78 23.98
C LEU A 252 -13.12 0.47 23.19
N ALA A 253 -13.90 0.37 22.11
CA ALA A 253 -13.80 -0.75 21.16
C ALA A 253 -12.40 -0.80 20.53
N GLY A 254 -11.86 0.36 20.16
CA GLY A 254 -10.47 0.50 19.73
C GLY A 254 -9.47 -0.02 20.77
N GLN A 255 -9.60 0.38 22.03
CA GLN A 255 -8.71 -0.08 23.12
C GLN A 255 -8.75 -1.61 23.30
N GLY A 256 -9.95 -2.19 23.30
CA GLY A 256 -10.12 -3.65 23.42
C GLY A 256 -9.44 -4.41 22.28
N ALA A 257 -9.62 -3.93 21.04
CA ALA A 257 -9.02 -4.50 19.85
C ALA A 257 -7.48 -4.32 19.80
N VAL A 258 -6.96 -3.15 20.18
CA VAL A 258 -5.52 -2.87 20.25
C VAL A 258 -4.84 -3.78 21.27
N SER A 259 -5.44 -3.93 22.46
CA SER A 259 -4.93 -4.83 23.50
C SER A 259 -4.90 -6.29 23.04
N ALA A 260 -5.96 -6.76 22.35
CA ALA A 260 -6.05 -8.13 21.83
C ALA A 260 -4.97 -8.46 20.78
N THR A 261 -4.56 -7.46 20.00
CA THR A 261 -3.69 -7.65 18.83
C THR A 261 -2.25 -7.29 19.09
N GLY A 262 -1.94 -6.74 20.27
CA GLY A 262 -0.59 -6.29 20.63
C GLY A 262 -0.10 -5.17 19.71
N LEU A 263 -1.00 -4.27 19.29
CA LEU A 263 -0.64 -3.06 18.57
C LEU A 263 -0.03 -2.04 19.55
N PRO A 264 0.89 -1.17 19.10
CA PRO A 264 1.42 -0.10 19.94
C PRO A 264 0.33 0.90 20.33
N GLU A 265 0.49 1.59 21.45
CA GLU A 265 -0.47 2.61 21.93
C GLU A 265 -0.59 3.80 20.97
N THR A 266 0.48 4.10 20.25
CA THR A 266 0.52 5.17 19.25
C THR A 266 1.09 4.69 17.92
N LEU A 267 0.70 5.38 16.85
CA LEU A 267 1.24 5.20 15.50
C LEU A 267 1.79 6.53 14.99
N THR A 268 2.82 6.47 14.17
CA THR A 268 3.50 7.66 13.64
C THR A 268 3.35 7.73 12.14
N ILE A 269 2.86 8.85 11.60
CA ILE A 269 2.70 9.03 10.16
C ILE A 269 4.05 9.38 9.51
N LYS A 270 4.43 8.65 8.45
CA LYS A 270 5.63 8.89 7.63
C LYS A 270 5.64 10.29 7.03
N GLY A 271 6.81 10.92 7.02
CA GLY A 271 7.05 12.21 6.34
C GLY A 271 6.56 13.46 7.08
N VAL A 272 5.61 13.34 8.00
CA VAL A 272 5.08 14.47 8.80
C VAL A 272 5.22 14.27 10.31
N ASP A 273 5.66 13.09 10.75
CA ASP A 273 5.92 12.74 12.16
C ASP A 273 4.75 12.99 13.12
N ARG A 274 3.53 13.01 12.58
CA ARG A 274 2.31 13.18 13.36
C ARG A 274 2.02 11.88 14.11
N VAL A 275 2.07 11.94 15.44
CA VAL A 275 1.70 10.84 16.34
C VAL A 275 0.19 10.81 16.53
N VAL A 276 -0.42 9.64 16.41
CA VAL A 276 -1.85 9.41 16.62
C VAL A 276 -2.08 8.27 17.60
N ASP A 277 -3.17 8.35 18.34
CA ASP A 277 -3.64 7.30 19.24
C ASP A 277 -4.21 6.12 18.45
N THR A 278 -3.62 4.94 18.63
CA THR A 278 -3.97 3.73 17.89
C THR A 278 -5.40 3.27 18.18
N ALA A 279 -5.84 3.35 19.44
CA ALA A 279 -7.19 2.93 19.81
C ALA A 279 -8.24 3.80 19.13
N LYS A 280 -7.99 5.11 19.07
CA LYS A 280 -8.84 6.02 18.29
C LYS A 280 -8.87 5.64 16.80
N VAL A 281 -7.72 5.44 16.17
CA VAL A 281 -7.65 5.05 14.75
C VAL A 281 -8.43 3.76 14.49
N VAL A 282 -8.19 2.70 15.28
CA VAL A 282 -8.85 1.40 15.14
C VAL A 282 -10.37 1.53 15.30
N GLY A 283 -10.82 2.21 16.36
CA GLY A 283 -12.24 2.39 16.63
C GLY A 283 -12.95 3.18 15.53
N GLU A 284 -12.37 4.29 15.11
CA GLU A 284 -12.95 5.18 14.09
C GLU A 284 -12.97 4.52 12.70
N LEU A 285 -11.90 3.80 12.32
CA LEU A 285 -11.90 2.99 11.09
C LEU A 285 -12.91 1.84 11.16
N GLY A 286 -13.06 1.19 12.32
CA GLY A 286 -14.06 0.15 12.54
C GLY A 286 -15.49 0.68 12.42
N LEU A 287 -15.76 1.87 12.96
CA LEU A 287 -17.03 2.56 12.81
C LEU A 287 -17.34 2.88 11.35
N MET A 288 -16.36 3.35 10.58
CA MET A 288 -16.54 3.57 9.15
C MET A 288 -16.83 2.27 8.42
N LEU A 289 -16.06 1.21 8.70
CA LEU A 289 -16.14 -0.06 7.98
C LEU A 289 -17.51 -0.73 8.15
N LYS A 290 -18.13 -0.67 9.32
CA LYS A 290 -19.47 -1.25 9.53
C LYS A 290 -20.58 -0.56 8.72
N ASP A 291 -20.38 0.72 8.36
CA ASP A 291 -21.42 1.55 7.73
C ASP A 291 -21.21 1.69 6.20
N ILE A 292 -20.07 1.27 5.66
CA ILE A 292 -19.64 1.58 4.28
C ILE A 292 -20.30 0.73 3.19
N GLY A 293 -20.93 -0.39 3.57
CA GLY A 293 -21.42 -1.40 2.63
C GLY A 293 -20.43 -2.55 2.40
N ALA A 294 -20.50 -3.20 1.25
CA ALA A 294 -19.72 -4.40 0.91
C ALA A 294 -18.54 -4.08 -0.04
N PRO A 295 -17.40 -3.56 0.46
CA PRO A 295 -16.24 -3.32 -0.39
C PRO A 295 -15.66 -4.64 -0.90
N THR A 296 -15.06 -4.59 -2.08
CA THR A 296 -14.37 -5.74 -2.67
C THR A 296 -13.05 -6.02 -1.96
N VAL A 297 -12.50 -7.22 -2.17
CA VAL A 297 -11.15 -7.59 -1.72
C VAL A 297 -10.11 -6.57 -2.18
N MET A 298 -10.31 -6.00 -3.36
CA MET A 298 -9.37 -5.04 -3.91
C MET A 298 -9.42 -3.69 -3.20
N ALA A 299 -10.61 -3.21 -2.83
CA ALA A 299 -10.72 -2.03 -1.98
C ALA A 299 -10.12 -2.27 -0.60
N MET A 300 -10.22 -3.49 -0.07
CA MET A 300 -9.59 -3.83 1.21
C MET A 300 -8.07 -3.95 1.11
N ILE A 301 -7.52 -4.37 -0.03
CA ILE A 301 -6.09 -4.28 -0.36
C ILE A 301 -5.64 -2.81 -0.42
N THR A 302 -6.38 -1.96 -1.13
CA THR A 302 -6.04 -0.54 -1.26
C THR A 302 -6.19 0.20 0.07
N PHE A 303 -7.18 -0.17 0.89
CA PHE A 303 -7.34 0.30 2.26
C PHE A 303 -6.14 -0.09 3.13
N ASP A 304 -5.68 -1.34 3.08
CA ASP A 304 -4.46 -1.81 3.73
C ASP A 304 -3.20 -1.04 3.28
N ASP A 305 -3.10 -0.69 1.98
CA ASP A 305 -1.99 0.14 1.48
C ASP A 305 -2.05 1.60 1.96
N ILE A 306 -3.26 2.17 2.12
CA ILE A 306 -3.43 3.51 2.70
C ILE A 306 -2.89 3.52 4.14
N LEU A 307 -3.18 2.47 4.93
CA LEU A 307 -2.65 2.32 6.29
C LEU A 307 -1.12 2.13 6.32
N GLY A 308 -0.49 1.86 5.18
CA GLY A 308 0.97 1.88 5.04
C GLY A 308 1.62 3.24 5.29
N CYS A 309 0.84 4.31 5.45
CA CYS A 309 1.35 5.63 5.80
C CYS A 309 2.01 5.68 7.19
N PHE A 310 1.80 4.69 8.04
CA PHE A 310 2.44 4.61 9.36
C PHE A 310 3.87 4.07 9.28
N LYS A 311 4.79 4.62 10.09
CA LYS A 311 6.18 4.15 10.24
C LYS A 311 6.23 2.70 10.71
N GLU A 312 5.25 2.31 11.53
CA GLU A 312 5.08 0.98 12.10
C GLU A 312 4.43 -0.03 11.14
N GLY A 313 4.10 0.37 9.90
CA GLY A 313 3.30 -0.40 8.94
C GLY A 313 3.66 -1.89 8.83
N GLY A 314 4.95 -2.20 8.63
CA GLY A 314 5.44 -3.58 8.53
C GLY A 314 5.24 -4.41 9.81
N MET A 315 5.35 -3.78 10.99
CA MET A 315 5.15 -4.45 12.29
C MET A 315 3.66 -4.74 12.55
N ILE A 316 2.77 -3.82 12.15
CA ILE A 316 1.33 -3.95 12.39
C ILE A 316 0.60 -4.76 11.31
N GLY A 317 1.30 -5.10 10.22
CA GLY A 317 0.81 -5.97 9.15
C GLY A 317 0.17 -5.25 7.96
N CYS A 318 0.40 -3.94 7.79
CA CYS A 318 -0.15 -3.13 6.70
C CYS A 318 0.91 -2.64 5.72
N GLY A 319 0.45 -2.13 4.58
CA GLY A 319 1.26 -1.28 3.72
C GLY A 319 2.18 -2.05 2.78
N GLY A 320 1.61 -3.00 2.03
CA GLY A 320 2.33 -3.74 0.99
C GLY A 320 3.03 -2.86 -0.05
N GLY A 321 2.63 -1.59 -0.22
CA GLY A 321 3.32 -0.58 -1.04
C GLY A 321 4.13 0.48 -0.28
N SER A 322 4.32 0.33 1.03
CA SER A 322 4.84 1.38 1.91
C SER A 322 6.34 1.27 2.26
N GLY A 323 7.05 0.38 1.59
CA GLY A 323 8.39 -0.08 1.97
C GLY A 323 8.34 -1.25 2.95
N PRO A 324 9.44 -2.00 3.12
CA PRO A 324 10.76 -1.77 2.53
C PRO A 324 10.91 -2.17 1.08
N VAL A 325 9.90 -2.85 0.54
CA VAL A 325 9.89 -3.37 -0.83
C VAL A 325 9.20 -2.40 -1.79
N ALA A 326 9.80 -2.15 -2.95
CA ALA A 326 9.17 -1.53 -4.10
C ALA A 326 8.19 -2.53 -4.74
N SER A 327 6.97 -2.52 -4.21
CA SER A 327 5.89 -3.42 -4.64
C SER A 327 5.47 -3.20 -6.09
N VAL A 328 4.62 -4.10 -6.60
CA VAL A 328 3.94 -3.94 -7.89
C VAL A 328 3.22 -2.59 -7.94
N LEU A 329 3.15 -1.95 -9.11
CA LEU A 329 2.72 -0.55 -9.23
C LEU A 329 1.27 -0.34 -8.78
N SER A 330 0.47 -1.40 -8.86
CA SER A 330 -0.90 -1.48 -8.35
C SER A 330 -1.03 -1.42 -6.82
N ARG A 331 0.08 -1.41 -6.07
CA ARG A 331 0.13 -1.23 -4.62
C ARG A 331 0.74 0.11 -4.20
N VAL A 332 1.17 0.96 -5.13
CA VAL A 332 1.82 2.28 -4.86
C VAL A 332 0.78 3.34 -4.44
N THR A 333 -0.17 2.94 -3.61
CA THR A 333 -1.26 3.75 -3.08
C THR A 333 -0.78 4.64 -1.93
N THR A 334 0.19 4.15 -1.14
CA THR A 334 0.69 4.84 0.05
C THR A 334 1.26 6.22 -0.25
N ASP A 335 1.87 6.40 -1.43
CA ASP A 335 2.41 7.70 -1.85
C ASP A 335 1.35 8.79 -1.91
N ALA A 336 0.15 8.48 -2.40
CA ALA A 336 -0.93 9.46 -2.52
C ALA A 336 -1.39 9.97 -1.14
N ILE A 337 -1.47 9.09 -0.14
CA ILE A 337 -1.85 9.48 1.21
C ILE A 337 -0.72 10.22 1.93
N ILE A 338 0.54 9.78 1.80
CA ILE A 338 1.69 10.49 2.40
C ILE A 338 1.79 11.90 1.81
N ALA A 339 1.68 12.03 0.48
CA ALA A 339 1.68 13.31 -0.19
C ALA A 339 0.50 14.19 0.22
N LEU A 340 -0.72 13.64 0.37
CA LEU A 340 -1.88 14.39 0.86
C LEU A 340 -1.66 14.93 2.27
N LEU A 341 -1.14 14.10 3.17
CA LEU A 341 -0.89 14.49 4.56
C LEU A 341 0.24 15.52 4.67
N ALA A 342 1.32 15.35 3.90
CA ALA A 342 2.38 16.33 3.79
C ALA A 342 1.87 17.66 3.20
N PHE A 343 1.03 17.61 2.18
CA PHE A 343 0.42 18.80 1.58
C PHE A 343 -0.43 19.59 2.57
N ILE A 344 -1.27 18.92 3.35
CA ILE A 344 -2.06 19.55 4.41
C ILE A 344 -1.15 20.10 5.52
N ASN A 345 -0.13 19.33 5.94
CA ASN A 345 0.82 19.74 6.98
C ASN A 345 1.63 20.98 6.58
N HIS A 346 1.99 21.08 5.30
CA HIS A 346 2.73 22.22 4.75
C HIS A 346 1.82 23.32 4.19
N GLU A 347 0.55 23.36 4.64
CA GLU A 347 -0.42 24.42 4.30
C GLU A 347 -0.63 24.61 2.79
N GLY A 348 -0.48 23.55 2.00
CA GLY A 348 -0.64 23.55 0.55
C GLY A 348 0.64 23.83 -0.26
N ASP A 349 1.81 23.82 0.37
CA ASP A 349 3.11 23.99 -0.31
C ASP A 349 3.52 22.72 -1.08
N GLU A 350 3.38 22.76 -2.42
CA GLU A 350 3.75 21.64 -3.31
C GLU A 350 5.25 21.30 -3.28
N GLU A 351 6.15 22.28 -3.05
CA GLU A 351 7.60 22.04 -3.06
C GLU A 351 8.05 21.32 -1.78
N LYS A 352 7.57 21.78 -0.61
CA LYS A 352 7.83 21.05 0.63
C LYS A 352 7.24 19.64 0.62
N THR A 353 6.05 19.50 0.02
CA THR A 353 5.40 18.20 -0.18
C THR A 353 6.25 17.29 -1.08
N ALA A 354 6.78 17.83 -2.17
CA ALA A 354 7.67 17.10 -3.08
C ALA A 354 8.93 16.59 -2.36
N THR A 355 9.55 17.42 -1.52
CA THR A 355 10.70 17.03 -0.68
C THR A 355 10.32 15.92 0.30
N THR A 356 9.19 16.05 1.02
CA THR A 356 8.73 15.00 1.95
C THR A 356 8.53 13.65 1.23
N VAL A 357 7.92 13.64 0.05
CA VAL A 357 7.74 12.40 -0.74
C VAL A 357 9.07 11.81 -1.17
N HIS A 358 10.03 12.65 -1.56
CA HIS A 358 11.38 12.22 -1.91
C HIS A 358 12.07 11.51 -0.75
N ASP A 359 12.10 12.18 0.41
CA ASP A 359 12.83 11.73 1.60
C ASP A 359 12.24 10.46 2.19
N VAL A 360 10.91 10.34 2.23
CA VAL A 360 10.23 9.12 2.66
C VAL A 360 10.68 7.91 1.84
N ARG A 361 10.95 8.07 0.55
CA ARG A 361 11.39 6.95 -0.27
C ARG A 361 12.85 6.58 -0.07
N ASP A 362 13.72 7.53 0.26
CA ASP A 362 15.10 7.24 0.68
C ASP A 362 15.14 6.56 2.03
N GLU A 363 14.28 7.00 2.94
CA GLU A 363 14.22 6.44 4.27
C GLU A 363 13.65 5.01 4.17
N PHE A 364 12.44 4.81 3.67
CA PHE A 364 11.73 3.56 3.94
C PHE A 364 11.96 2.42 2.95
N PHE A 365 12.72 2.57 1.85
CA PHE A 365 12.88 1.53 0.82
C PHE A 365 14.32 1.00 0.68
N MET A 366 14.48 -0.28 0.35
CA MET A 366 15.79 -0.90 0.12
C MET A 366 16.43 -0.47 -1.21
N ASP A 367 15.60 -0.27 -2.24
CA ASP A 367 15.97 0.29 -3.55
C ASP A 367 15.24 1.65 -3.78
N PRO A 368 15.76 2.76 -3.24
CA PRO A 368 15.15 4.08 -3.38
C PRO A 368 15.01 4.55 -4.82
N GLU A 369 15.92 4.13 -5.73
CA GLU A 369 15.86 4.51 -7.15
C GLU A 369 14.59 3.92 -7.79
N THR A 370 14.41 2.59 -7.69
CA THR A 370 13.22 1.90 -8.21
C THR A 370 11.94 2.45 -7.55
N ALA A 371 11.97 2.61 -6.23
CA ALA A 371 10.88 3.18 -5.45
C ALA A 371 10.40 4.53 -6.00
N LYS A 372 11.32 5.49 -6.22
CA LYS A 372 10.98 6.82 -6.74
C LYS A 372 10.54 6.80 -8.21
N VAL A 373 11.13 5.93 -9.03
CA VAL A 373 10.67 5.73 -10.41
C VAL A 373 9.23 5.22 -10.43
N SER A 374 8.90 4.23 -9.60
CA SER A 374 7.55 3.69 -9.45
C SER A 374 6.52 4.75 -9.06
N ALA A 375 6.87 5.62 -8.10
CA ALA A 375 6.03 6.76 -7.71
C ALA A 375 5.76 7.71 -8.88
N ASN A 376 6.81 8.08 -9.62
CA ASN A 376 6.69 8.99 -10.75
C ASN A 376 5.80 8.42 -11.84
N VAL A 377 6.03 7.14 -12.20
CA VAL A 377 5.22 6.39 -13.19
C VAL A 377 3.76 6.40 -12.79
N MET A 378 3.44 6.08 -11.53
CA MET A 378 2.06 6.03 -11.04
C MET A 378 1.41 7.41 -10.95
N ALA A 379 2.12 8.44 -10.49
CA ALA A 379 1.60 9.79 -10.44
C ALA A 379 1.30 10.34 -11.84
N ARG A 380 2.17 10.11 -12.82
CA ARG A 380 1.94 10.48 -14.23
C ARG A 380 0.78 9.70 -14.85
N LYS A 381 0.65 8.42 -14.53
CA LYS A 381 -0.51 7.64 -14.98
C LYS A 381 -1.80 8.17 -14.36
N ALA A 382 -1.79 8.54 -13.09
CA ALA A 382 -2.93 9.18 -12.42
C ALA A 382 -3.31 10.53 -13.05
N GLU A 383 -2.34 11.32 -13.53
CA GLU A 383 -2.62 12.59 -14.23
C GLU A 383 -3.40 12.44 -15.54
N GLN A 384 -3.45 11.25 -16.13
CA GLN A 384 -4.31 10.96 -17.28
C GLN A 384 -5.79 10.82 -16.89
N LEU A 385 -6.10 10.52 -15.62
CA LEU A 385 -7.45 10.47 -15.09
C LEU A 385 -7.86 11.77 -14.41
N ARG A 386 -7.06 12.21 -13.44
CA ARG A 386 -7.27 13.44 -12.70
C ARG A 386 -5.95 14.04 -12.25
N ARG A 387 -5.62 15.21 -12.80
CA ARG A 387 -4.50 16.04 -12.35
C ARG A 387 -4.85 16.76 -11.06
N GLY A 388 -3.86 17.07 -10.24
CA GLY A 388 -4.04 17.90 -9.05
C GLY A 388 -2.74 18.08 -8.26
N PRO A 389 -2.79 18.76 -7.11
CA PRO A 389 -1.62 19.11 -6.31
C PRO A 389 -0.80 17.89 -5.85
N ILE A 390 -1.47 16.76 -5.59
CA ILE A 390 -0.84 15.56 -5.06
C ILE A 390 0.00 14.86 -6.13
N THR A 391 -0.55 14.64 -7.32
CA THR A 391 0.22 14.05 -8.43
C THR A 391 1.39 14.93 -8.83
N ARG A 392 1.19 16.26 -8.88
CA ARG A 392 2.26 17.21 -9.20
C ARG A 392 3.40 17.17 -8.21
N SER A 393 3.11 17.16 -6.91
CA SER A 393 4.11 17.11 -5.85
C SER A 393 4.95 15.83 -5.94
N ILE A 394 4.30 14.67 -6.17
CA ILE A 394 5.00 13.39 -6.32
C ILE A 394 5.89 13.40 -7.58
N ILE A 395 5.38 13.89 -8.72
CA ILE A 395 6.17 14.02 -9.96
C ILE A 395 7.40 14.90 -9.71
N ARG A 396 7.21 16.10 -9.14
CA ARG A 396 8.31 17.04 -8.85
C ARG A 396 9.38 16.41 -7.95
N GLY A 397 8.98 15.76 -6.86
CA GLY A 397 9.90 15.13 -5.91
C GLY A 397 10.70 13.96 -6.50
N THR A 398 10.23 13.34 -7.58
CA THR A 398 10.81 12.09 -8.11
C THR A 398 11.37 12.22 -9.53
N GLU A 399 11.11 13.33 -10.23
CA GLU A 399 11.48 13.52 -11.63
C GLU A 399 13.00 13.49 -11.85
N GLY A 400 13.77 14.14 -10.97
CA GLY A 400 15.23 14.14 -11.05
C GLY A 400 15.82 12.73 -10.99
N VAL A 401 15.31 11.89 -10.07
CA VAL A 401 15.74 10.49 -9.93
C VAL A 401 15.34 9.67 -11.14
N ARG A 402 14.13 9.88 -11.68
CA ARG A 402 13.69 9.22 -12.92
C ARG A 402 14.63 9.52 -14.09
N ILE A 403 14.96 10.79 -14.29
CA ILE A 403 15.86 11.23 -15.38
C ILE A 403 17.25 10.65 -15.16
N GLU A 404 17.79 10.70 -13.95
CA GLU A 404 19.12 10.18 -13.64
C GLU A 404 19.21 8.65 -13.82
N ALA A 405 18.19 7.91 -13.40
CA ALA A 405 18.10 6.47 -13.57
C ALA A 405 18.22 6.06 -15.05
N VAL A 406 17.56 6.81 -15.95
CA VAL A 406 17.62 6.58 -17.40
C VAL A 406 18.95 7.07 -17.97
N ARG A 407 19.41 8.26 -17.59
CA ARG A 407 20.67 8.85 -18.08
C ARG A 407 21.88 7.97 -17.76
N ARG A 408 22.03 7.54 -16.50
CA ARG A 408 23.13 6.69 -16.03
C ARG A 408 23.22 5.40 -16.83
N ARG A 409 22.07 4.75 -17.06
CA ARG A 409 21.98 3.51 -17.84
C ARG A 409 22.30 3.75 -19.31
N ALA A 410 21.76 4.81 -19.92
CA ALA A 410 21.99 5.11 -21.33
C ALA A 410 23.47 5.41 -21.62
N VAL A 411 24.09 6.27 -20.79
CA VAL A 411 25.52 6.62 -20.91
C VAL A 411 26.41 5.39 -20.69
N SER A 412 26.13 4.59 -19.66
CA SER A 412 26.92 3.40 -19.36
C SER A 412 26.78 2.33 -20.44
N ALA A 413 25.57 2.08 -20.93
CA ALA A 413 25.31 1.13 -22.00
C ALA A 413 26.04 1.53 -23.28
N TYR A 414 25.96 2.82 -23.67
CA TYR A 414 26.66 3.32 -24.85
C TYR A 414 28.18 3.12 -24.73
N ALA A 415 28.74 3.45 -23.57
CA ALA A 415 30.18 3.32 -23.31
C ALA A 415 30.65 1.85 -23.34
N MET A 416 29.86 0.92 -22.78
CA MET A 416 30.18 -0.51 -22.78
C MET A 416 30.06 -1.12 -24.17
N LEU A 417 28.97 -0.83 -24.89
CA LEU A 417 28.74 -1.32 -26.26
C LEU A 417 29.81 -0.79 -27.22
N SER A 418 30.21 0.49 -27.09
CA SER A 418 31.28 1.09 -27.89
C SER A 418 32.66 0.44 -27.64
N LYS A 419 32.84 -0.20 -26.48
CA LYS A 419 34.05 -0.98 -26.14
C LYS A 419 33.96 -2.45 -26.55
N GLY A 420 32.89 -2.85 -27.23
CA GLY A 420 32.69 -4.22 -27.73
C GLY A 420 31.99 -5.17 -26.77
N ALA A 421 31.40 -4.68 -25.67
CA ALA A 421 30.56 -5.51 -24.81
C ALA A 421 29.30 -5.98 -25.57
N THR A 422 28.78 -7.17 -25.26
CA THR A 422 27.48 -7.62 -25.81
C THR A 422 26.33 -6.97 -25.05
N LEU A 423 25.17 -6.83 -25.68
CA LEU A 423 23.99 -6.25 -25.03
C LEU A 423 23.56 -7.06 -23.79
N GLU A 424 23.63 -8.39 -23.84
CA GLU A 424 23.34 -9.24 -22.69
C GLU A 424 24.28 -8.98 -21.52
N SER A 425 25.58 -8.78 -21.80
CA SER A 425 26.56 -8.48 -20.75
C SER A 425 26.30 -7.12 -20.09
N VAL A 426 25.86 -6.12 -20.85
CA VAL A 426 25.48 -4.79 -20.33
C VAL A 426 24.29 -4.91 -19.39
N VAL A 427 23.23 -5.60 -19.80
CA VAL A 427 22.04 -5.79 -18.96
C VAL A 427 22.39 -6.58 -17.69
N LYS A 428 23.19 -7.64 -17.82
CA LYS A 428 23.65 -8.44 -16.68
C LYS A 428 24.40 -7.58 -15.67
N THR A 429 25.30 -6.71 -16.12
CA THR A 429 26.02 -5.77 -15.22
C THR A 429 25.08 -4.82 -14.49
N PHE A 430 24.00 -4.34 -15.13
CA PHE A 430 23.02 -3.48 -14.45
C PHE A 430 22.18 -4.24 -13.42
N ASP A 431 21.85 -5.50 -13.68
CA ASP A 431 21.19 -6.36 -12.72
C ASP A 431 22.10 -6.72 -11.54
N GLU A 432 23.38 -6.99 -11.76
CA GLU A 432 24.39 -7.19 -10.70
C GLU A 432 24.51 -5.95 -9.79
N GLN A 433 24.59 -4.75 -10.37
CA GLN A 433 24.62 -3.49 -9.62
C GLN A 433 23.34 -3.27 -8.79
N ARG A 434 22.19 -3.65 -9.34
CA ARG A 434 20.93 -3.56 -8.62
C ARG A 434 20.84 -4.58 -7.49
N GLN A 435 21.30 -5.81 -7.70
CA GLN A 435 21.42 -6.82 -6.64
C GLN A 435 22.27 -6.28 -5.47
N GLU A 436 23.44 -5.70 -5.75
CA GLU A 436 24.26 -5.08 -4.70
C GLU A 436 23.57 -3.93 -3.96
N THR A 437 22.76 -3.15 -4.69
CA THR A 437 21.98 -2.05 -4.11
C THR A 437 20.96 -2.60 -3.12
N ILE A 438 20.26 -3.70 -3.48
CA ILE A 438 19.28 -4.36 -2.64
C ILE A 438 19.94 -5.04 -1.44
N GLU A 439 21.08 -5.70 -1.63
CA GLU A 439 21.88 -6.31 -0.54
C GLU A 439 22.25 -5.25 0.51
N LYS A 440 22.86 -4.13 0.08
CA LYS A 440 23.22 -3.01 0.95
C LYS A 440 21.99 -2.32 1.56
N GLY A 441 20.91 -2.23 0.78
CA GLY A 441 19.63 -1.65 1.20
C GLY A 441 18.97 -2.45 2.32
N GLY A 442 18.97 -3.78 2.21
CA GLY A 442 18.50 -4.70 3.24
C GLY A 442 19.29 -4.54 4.54
N SER A 443 20.63 -4.50 4.46
CA SER A 443 21.49 -4.25 5.62
C SER A 443 21.13 -2.93 6.33
N ARG A 444 20.98 -1.82 5.58
CA ARG A 444 20.59 -0.52 6.13
C ARG A 444 19.19 -0.56 6.76
N TYR A 445 18.25 -1.25 6.11
CA TYR A 445 16.89 -1.40 6.61
C TYR A 445 16.89 -2.08 7.98
N PHE A 446 17.50 -3.26 8.10
CA PHE A 446 17.54 -4.01 9.36
C PHE A 446 18.31 -3.30 10.47
N LEU A 447 19.41 -2.62 10.14
CA LEU A 447 20.15 -1.82 11.11
C LEU A 447 19.25 -0.73 11.71
N ARG A 448 18.47 -0.05 10.88
CA ARG A 448 17.58 1.01 11.35
C ARG A 448 16.35 0.48 12.09
N THR A 449 15.68 -0.55 11.57
CA THR A 449 14.40 -1.02 12.14
C THR A 449 14.57 -1.97 13.32
N ASN A 450 15.68 -2.71 13.36
CA ASN A 450 15.92 -3.74 14.37
C ASN A 450 17.14 -3.45 15.23
N GLY A 451 17.99 -2.48 14.86
CA GLY A 451 19.28 -2.26 15.53
C GLY A 451 20.30 -3.36 15.24
N ILE A 452 20.06 -4.16 14.20
CA ILE A 452 20.87 -5.35 13.87
C ILE A 452 21.62 -5.08 12.57
N GLU A 453 22.95 -5.11 12.63
CA GLU A 453 23.79 -5.14 11.44
C GLU A 453 23.75 -6.53 10.80
N VAL A 454 23.36 -6.59 9.53
CA VAL A 454 23.18 -7.84 8.80
C VAL A 454 23.97 -7.77 7.50
N GLY A 455 24.91 -8.68 7.30
CA GLY A 455 25.51 -8.92 5.98
C GLY A 455 24.57 -9.77 5.12
N ILE A 456 24.32 -9.36 3.88
CA ILE A 456 23.41 -10.06 2.98
C ILE A 456 24.12 -10.25 1.64
N LYS A 457 24.21 -11.50 1.16
CA LYS A 457 24.78 -11.81 -0.15
C LYS A 457 23.96 -12.88 -0.85
N PHE A 458 23.34 -12.54 -1.98
CA PHE A 458 22.78 -13.55 -2.87
C PHE A 458 23.92 -14.19 -3.68
N THR A 459 24.12 -15.49 -3.49
CA THR A 459 25.14 -16.27 -4.19
C THR A 459 24.58 -16.92 -5.46
N LYS A 460 23.25 -17.04 -5.55
CA LYS A 460 22.54 -17.54 -6.71
C LYS A 460 21.15 -16.91 -6.81
N ILE A 461 20.77 -16.51 -8.01
CA ILE A 461 19.40 -16.14 -8.38
C ILE A 461 19.11 -16.71 -9.75
N ALA A 462 18.12 -17.61 -9.84
CA ALA A 462 17.72 -18.25 -11.08
C ALA A 462 16.21 -18.55 -11.11
N CYS A 463 15.71 -18.78 -12.32
CA CYS A 463 14.35 -19.30 -12.52
C CYS A 463 14.36 -20.83 -12.52
N GLY A 464 13.18 -21.46 -12.41
CA GLY A 464 13.06 -22.89 -12.68
C GLY A 464 13.38 -23.82 -11.49
N ALA A 465 13.32 -23.36 -10.24
CA ALA A 465 13.65 -24.17 -9.05
C ALA A 465 12.97 -25.55 -8.99
N ARG A 466 11.63 -25.60 -9.15
CA ARG A 466 10.83 -26.84 -9.01
C ARG A 466 9.98 -27.21 -10.22
N ARG A 467 9.43 -26.20 -10.90
CA ARG A 467 8.46 -26.29 -12.00
C ARG A 467 9.16 -26.35 -13.36
N SER A 468 8.61 -27.16 -14.28
CA SER A 468 9.20 -27.43 -15.59
C SER A 468 8.55 -26.63 -16.74
N GLU A 469 7.46 -25.92 -16.46
CA GLU A 469 6.73 -25.09 -17.42
C GLU A 469 7.56 -23.89 -17.90
N ASP A 470 7.39 -23.51 -19.17
CA ASP A 470 8.17 -22.45 -19.80
C ASP A 470 8.11 -21.12 -19.05
N ILE A 471 6.92 -20.74 -18.56
CA ILE A 471 6.76 -19.50 -17.79
C ILE A 471 7.58 -19.52 -16.49
N ALA A 472 7.66 -20.67 -15.83
CA ALA A 472 8.38 -20.86 -14.57
C ALA A 472 9.90 -20.92 -14.78
N LYS A 473 10.36 -21.35 -15.96
CA LYS A 473 11.78 -21.36 -16.36
C LYS A 473 12.29 -20.01 -16.82
N ARG A 474 11.40 -19.10 -17.25
CA ARG A 474 11.77 -17.79 -17.82
C ARG A 474 11.59 -16.62 -16.86
N TYR A 475 10.65 -16.69 -15.93
CA TYR A 475 10.23 -15.55 -15.12
C TYR A 475 10.35 -15.85 -13.63
N LEU A 476 11.15 -15.03 -12.94
CA LEU A 476 11.63 -15.29 -11.58
C LEU A 476 10.50 -15.46 -10.55
N SER A 477 9.46 -14.63 -10.61
CA SER A 477 8.35 -14.65 -9.63
C SER A 477 7.54 -15.94 -9.62
N PHE A 478 7.58 -16.74 -10.68
CA PHE A 478 6.76 -17.95 -10.77
C PHE A 478 7.40 -19.18 -10.14
N ASN A 479 8.74 -19.19 -10.01
CA ASN A 479 9.50 -20.35 -9.52
C ASN A 479 10.98 -20.01 -9.23
N VAL A 480 11.23 -19.10 -8.29
CA VAL A 480 12.58 -18.63 -7.94
C VAL A 480 13.43 -19.71 -7.26
N ASP A 481 14.68 -19.79 -7.71
CA ASP A 481 15.78 -20.53 -7.12
C ASP A 481 16.81 -19.52 -6.61
N ALA A 482 16.84 -19.30 -5.30
CA ALA A 482 17.72 -18.31 -4.68
C ALA A 482 18.49 -18.92 -3.52
N ASP A 483 19.81 -18.70 -3.55
CA ASP A 483 20.72 -19.00 -2.47
C ASP A 483 21.24 -17.69 -1.88
N VAL A 484 21.29 -17.60 -0.55
CA VAL A 484 21.66 -16.38 0.15
C VAL A 484 22.45 -16.70 1.42
N GLU A 485 23.52 -15.94 1.60
CA GLU A 485 24.30 -15.89 2.83
C GLU A 485 23.81 -14.71 3.67
N VAL A 486 23.52 -14.97 4.94
CA VAL A 486 23.16 -13.96 5.94
C VAL A 486 24.21 -14.00 7.04
N THR A 487 24.90 -12.89 7.26
CA THR A 487 25.93 -12.75 8.29
C THR A 487 25.39 -11.91 9.45
N LEU A 488 25.43 -12.48 10.66
CA LEU A 488 25.04 -11.83 11.92
C LEU A 488 26.24 -11.86 12.86
N GLY A 489 26.92 -10.71 13.03
CA GLY A 489 28.20 -10.67 13.73
C GLY A 489 29.27 -11.51 13.03
N GLU A 490 29.84 -12.50 13.72
CA GLU A 490 30.85 -13.41 13.16
C GLU A 490 30.25 -14.66 12.49
N GLU A 491 28.95 -14.92 12.68
CA GLU A 491 28.29 -16.10 12.14
C GLU A 491 27.71 -15.84 10.75
N THR A 492 27.91 -16.77 9.82
CA THR A 492 27.29 -16.73 8.48
C THR A 492 26.42 -17.96 8.28
N ILE A 493 25.13 -17.70 8.05
CA ILE A 493 24.11 -18.71 7.76
C ILE A 493 23.91 -18.79 6.26
N ARG A 494 23.98 -20.00 5.71
CA ARG A 494 23.76 -20.25 4.27
C ARG A 494 22.38 -20.85 4.04
N PHE A 495 21.54 -20.12 3.32
CA PHE A 495 20.25 -20.59 2.87
C PHE A 495 20.34 -20.98 1.39
N GLU A 496 20.40 -22.26 1.12
CA GLU A 496 20.36 -22.79 -0.23
C GLU A 496 18.94 -23.26 -0.58
N GLY A 497 18.37 -22.67 -1.64
CA GLY A 497 17.00 -22.89 -2.06
C GLY A 497 15.99 -22.25 -1.12
N LEU A 498 16.14 -20.96 -0.82
CA LEU A 498 15.37 -20.25 0.22
C LEU A 498 13.85 -20.47 0.08
N ALA A 499 13.28 -20.12 -1.07
CA ALA A 499 11.84 -20.11 -1.28
C ALA A 499 11.21 -21.51 -1.43
N HIS A 500 11.97 -22.48 -1.93
CA HIS A 500 11.42 -23.76 -2.38
C HIS A 500 11.86 -24.95 -1.53
N ARG A 501 12.87 -24.77 -0.66
CA ARG A 501 13.41 -25.80 0.24
C ARG A 501 13.47 -25.32 1.68
N VAL A 502 14.19 -24.23 1.97
CA VAL A 502 14.45 -23.76 3.34
C VAL A 502 13.17 -23.33 4.04
N ILE A 503 12.42 -22.36 3.48
CA ILE A 503 11.21 -21.82 4.12
C ILE A 503 10.15 -22.92 4.34
N PRO A 504 9.79 -23.74 3.32
CA PRO A 504 8.82 -24.81 3.53
C PRO A 504 9.23 -25.80 4.63
N LYS A 505 10.50 -26.23 4.62
CA LYS A 505 11.03 -27.18 5.61
C LYS A 505 10.99 -26.58 7.03
N ALA A 506 11.50 -25.36 7.21
CA ALA A 506 11.53 -24.70 8.50
C ALA A 506 10.13 -24.51 9.10
N ILE A 507 9.13 -24.19 8.27
CA ILE A 507 7.72 -24.08 8.71
C ILE A 507 7.16 -25.47 9.10
N GLN A 508 7.40 -26.50 8.30
CA GLN A 508 6.89 -27.85 8.55
C GLN A 508 7.50 -28.50 9.78
N GLU A 509 8.79 -28.27 10.01
CA GLU A 509 9.55 -28.82 11.15
C GLU A 509 9.47 -27.93 12.39
N GLN A 510 8.87 -26.73 12.29
CA GLN A 510 8.81 -25.73 13.37
C GLN A 510 10.21 -25.37 13.90
N ASP A 511 11.19 -25.27 13.01
CA ASP A 511 12.57 -24.94 13.36
C ASP A 511 12.68 -23.46 13.76
N GLY A 512 12.54 -23.20 15.07
CA GLY A 512 12.52 -21.86 15.63
C GLY A 512 13.78 -21.04 15.35
N MET A 513 14.95 -21.69 15.26
CA MET A 513 16.22 -21.01 15.00
C MET A 513 16.28 -20.51 13.56
N ILE A 514 15.94 -21.38 12.60
CA ILE A 514 15.91 -21.00 11.19
C ILE A 514 14.77 -20.01 10.89
N LEU A 515 13.59 -20.21 11.48
CA LEU A 515 12.45 -19.31 11.34
C LEU A 515 12.77 -17.88 11.78
N ALA A 516 13.56 -17.69 12.84
CA ALA A 516 13.99 -16.38 13.30
C ALA A 516 14.95 -15.67 12.31
N CYS A 517 15.70 -16.43 11.50
CA CYS A 517 16.69 -15.90 10.58
C CYS A 517 16.13 -15.66 9.16
N ILE A 518 15.08 -16.37 8.77
CA ILE A 518 14.45 -16.26 7.44
C ILE A 518 14.11 -14.81 7.02
N PRO A 519 13.57 -13.92 7.90
CA PRO A 519 13.23 -12.56 7.51
C PRO A 519 14.39 -11.76 6.89
N PHE A 520 15.62 -11.98 7.37
CA PHE A 520 16.84 -11.32 6.88
C PHE A 520 17.15 -11.65 5.41
N ALA A 521 16.71 -12.82 4.95
CA ALA A 521 16.86 -13.29 3.58
C ALA A 521 15.60 -13.05 2.73
N ALA A 522 14.42 -13.25 3.31
CA ALA A 522 13.15 -13.21 2.60
C ALA A 522 12.73 -11.79 2.19
N VAL A 523 12.99 -10.77 3.03
CA VAL A 523 12.64 -9.38 2.72
C VAL A 523 13.43 -8.85 1.51
N PRO A 524 14.77 -8.97 1.44
CA PRO A 524 15.52 -8.60 0.23
C PRO A 524 15.13 -9.43 -0.99
N LEU A 525 14.82 -10.72 -0.84
CA LEU A 525 14.36 -11.53 -1.96
C LEU A 525 13.02 -11.01 -2.50
N ASN A 526 12.10 -10.59 -1.62
CA ASN A 526 10.84 -9.97 -2.05
C ASN A 526 11.08 -8.66 -2.83
N GLU A 527 12.09 -7.86 -2.48
CA GLU A 527 12.47 -6.69 -3.29
C GLU A 527 12.87 -7.08 -4.71
N ILE A 528 13.71 -8.10 -4.86
CA ILE A 528 14.11 -8.62 -6.17
C ILE A 528 12.90 -9.10 -6.97
N LEU A 529 11.99 -9.83 -6.33
CA LEU A 529 10.81 -10.39 -7.00
C LEU A 529 9.79 -9.32 -7.40
N MET A 530 9.53 -8.34 -6.53
CA MET A 530 8.46 -7.36 -6.72
C MET A 530 8.92 -6.09 -7.43
N GLY A 531 10.12 -5.59 -7.12
CA GLY A 531 10.69 -4.38 -7.72
C GLY A 531 11.14 -4.57 -9.16
N SER A 532 11.16 -5.81 -9.66
CA SER A 532 11.40 -6.14 -11.07
C SER A 532 10.35 -5.55 -12.03
N ASN A 533 9.28 -4.94 -11.51
CA ASN A 533 8.27 -4.26 -12.29
C ASN A 533 8.80 -3.03 -13.04
N ILE A 534 9.85 -2.37 -12.55
CA ILE A 534 10.57 -1.32 -13.28
C ILE A 534 11.70 -1.96 -14.10
N ILE A 535 11.60 -1.83 -15.41
CA ILE A 535 12.39 -2.61 -16.39
C ILE A 535 13.44 -1.76 -17.12
N LEU A 536 13.94 -0.71 -16.47
CA LEU A 536 14.92 0.21 -17.06
C LEU A 536 16.25 -0.46 -17.40
N ASN A 537 16.63 -1.50 -16.67
CA ASN A 537 17.81 -2.31 -16.97
C ASN A 537 17.70 -3.04 -18.32
N ILE A 538 16.48 -3.23 -18.86
CA ILE A 538 16.24 -3.90 -20.14
C ILE A 538 15.96 -2.86 -21.23
N THR A 539 15.01 -1.97 -20.97
CA THR A 539 14.49 -1.03 -21.98
C THR A 539 15.52 -0.01 -22.41
N VAL A 540 16.33 0.53 -21.48
CA VAL A 540 17.33 1.54 -21.79
C VAL A 540 18.49 0.96 -22.62
N PRO A 541 19.13 -0.17 -22.26
CA PRO A 541 20.16 -0.78 -23.10
C PRO A 541 19.67 -1.20 -24.48
N ALA A 542 18.45 -1.74 -24.58
CA ALA A 542 17.85 -2.08 -25.88
C ALA A 542 17.70 -0.83 -26.77
N ALA A 543 17.28 0.28 -26.18
CA ALA A 543 17.16 1.57 -26.85
C ALA A 543 18.50 2.07 -27.39
N VAL A 544 19.54 2.02 -26.57
CA VAL A 544 20.90 2.45 -26.96
C VAL A 544 21.44 1.57 -28.08
N ALA A 545 21.34 0.26 -27.98
CA ALA A 545 21.88 -0.65 -28.99
C ALA A 545 21.20 -0.49 -30.36
N ALA A 546 19.88 -0.27 -30.38
CA ALA A 546 19.14 0.01 -31.60
C ALA A 546 19.47 1.40 -32.17
N ALA A 547 19.62 2.41 -31.31
CA ALA A 547 20.03 3.75 -31.70
C ALA A 547 21.44 3.79 -32.31
N MET A 548 22.36 2.94 -31.83
CA MET A 548 23.70 2.75 -32.39
C MET A 548 23.71 1.93 -33.70
N GLY A 549 22.56 1.43 -34.16
CA GLY A 549 22.47 0.57 -35.35
C GLY A 549 23.11 -0.82 -35.18
N MET A 550 23.42 -1.25 -33.96
CA MET A 550 24.07 -2.54 -33.69
C MET A 550 23.11 -3.72 -33.88
N HIS A 551 21.83 -3.53 -33.56
CA HIS A 551 20.79 -4.54 -33.66
C HIS A 551 19.49 -3.92 -34.18
N SER A 552 18.63 -4.73 -34.80
CA SER A 552 17.25 -4.32 -35.05
C SER A 552 16.50 -4.15 -33.71
N PRO A 553 15.43 -3.33 -33.64
CA PRO A 553 14.66 -3.15 -32.41
C PRO A 553 14.17 -4.45 -31.75
N ALA A 554 13.66 -5.39 -32.56
CA ALA A 554 13.19 -6.68 -32.07
C ALA A 554 14.33 -7.56 -31.51
N GLU A 555 15.49 -7.54 -32.16
CA GLU A 555 16.65 -8.31 -31.72
C GLU A 555 17.27 -7.69 -30.45
N ALA A 556 17.39 -6.36 -30.39
CA ALA A 556 17.85 -5.64 -29.20
C ALA A 556 16.96 -5.97 -27.98
N ALA A 557 15.64 -5.98 -28.15
CA ALA A 557 14.70 -6.34 -27.09
C ALA A 557 14.86 -7.79 -26.61
N ARG A 558 15.04 -8.74 -27.55
CA ARG A 558 15.23 -10.16 -27.24
C ARG A 558 16.53 -10.40 -26.46
N LEU A 559 17.64 -9.81 -26.92
CA LEU A 559 18.95 -9.92 -26.28
C LEU A 559 18.93 -9.25 -24.89
N ALA A 560 18.36 -8.04 -24.78
CA ALA A 560 18.27 -7.35 -23.50
C ALA A 560 17.45 -8.12 -22.46
N GLU A 561 16.30 -8.71 -22.84
CA GLU A 561 15.52 -9.55 -21.92
C GLU A 561 16.30 -10.80 -21.50
N ALA A 562 17.06 -11.42 -22.42
CA ALA A 562 17.85 -12.62 -22.15
C ALA A 562 19.07 -12.35 -21.22
N GLY A 563 19.61 -11.13 -21.22
CA GLY A 563 20.68 -10.72 -20.32
C GLY A 563 20.23 -10.40 -18.89
N SER A 564 18.93 -10.25 -18.65
CA SER A 564 18.35 -9.92 -17.35
C SER A 564 18.07 -11.17 -16.51
N PHE A 565 18.43 -11.13 -15.23
CA PHE A 565 18.16 -12.20 -14.26
C PHE A 565 17.32 -11.76 -13.06
N ILE A 566 17.23 -10.44 -12.78
CA ILE A 566 16.31 -9.87 -11.78
C ILE A 566 15.34 -8.83 -12.33
N SER A 567 15.62 -8.21 -13.48
CA SER A 567 14.71 -7.24 -14.11
C SER A 567 13.61 -7.88 -14.98
N THR A 568 13.43 -9.21 -14.89
CA THR A 568 12.46 -10.04 -15.63
C THR A 568 11.72 -11.03 -14.72
N ALA A 569 11.12 -10.55 -13.63
CA ALA A 569 10.39 -11.47 -12.75
C ALA A 569 9.00 -11.87 -13.29
N ILE A 570 8.40 -11.07 -14.19
CA ILE A 570 7.14 -11.37 -14.88
C ILE A 570 7.21 -11.05 -16.40
N PRO A 571 6.33 -11.63 -17.24
CA PRO A 571 6.24 -11.32 -18.67
C PRO A 571 5.87 -9.86 -18.95
N GLY A 572 6.51 -9.28 -19.98
CA GLY A 572 6.10 -7.99 -20.55
C GLY A 572 7.26 -7.10 -20.99
N ALA A 573 8.47 -7.31 -20.45
CA ALA A 573 9.61 -6.44 -20.70
C ALA A 573 10.01 -6.36 -22.18
N ARG A 574 10.04 -7.49 -22.90
CA ARG A 574 10.41 -7.55 -24.33
C ARG A 574 9.58 -6.62 -25.21
N GLU A 575 8.26 -6.65 -25.06
CA GLU A 575 7.34 -5.84 -25.86
C GLU A 575 7.60 -4.34 -25.65
N ARG A 576 7.88 -3.93 -24.39
CA ARG A 576 8.21 -2.54 -24.07
C ARG A 576 9.58 -2.15 -24.60
N ALA A 577 10.57 -3.02 -24.45
CA ALA A 577 11.94 -2.79 -24.96
C ALA A 577 11.96 -2.62 -26.48
N GLU A 578 11.19 -3.41 -27.23
CA GLU A 578 11.08 -3.27 -28.69
C GLU A 578 10.48 -1.93 -29.09
N LYS A 579 9.41 -1.48 -28.41
CA LYS A 579 8.78 -0.17 -28.63
C LYS A 579 9.75 0.99 -28.37
N VAL A 580 10.49 0.93 -27.27
CA VAL A 580 11.51 1.94 -26.94
C VAL A 580 12.64 1.92 -27.98
N ALA A 581 13.14 0.75 -28.35
CA ALA A 581 14.21 0.59 -29.33
C ALA A 581 13.82 1.13 -30.72
N LEU A 582 12.59 0.85 -31.15
CA LEU A 582 12.04 1.38 -32.40
C LEU A 582 11.97 2.91 -32.37
N LEU A 583 11.49 3.48 -31.26
CA LEU A 583 11.38 4.93 -31.10
C LEU A 583 12.76 5.60 -31.07
N ALA A 584 13.72 5.03 -30.34
CA ALA A 584 15.09 5.53 -30.27
C ALA A 584 15.76 5.52 -31.65
N GLN A 585 15.65 4.42 -32.40
CA GLN A 585 16.20 4.33 -33.75
C GLN A 585 15.61 5.40 -34.69
N ARG A 586 14.29 5.63 -34.62
CA ARG A 586 13.63 6.69 -35.40
C ARG A 586 14.13 8.09 -35.03
N MET A 587 14.25 8.37 -33.73
CA MET A 587 14.76 9.65 -33.24
C MET A 587 16.20 9.90 -33.70
N THR A 588 17.09 8.91 -33.61
CA THR A 588 18.47 9.04 -34.11
C THR A 588 18.49 9.35 -35.61
N ALA A 589 17.71 8.61 -36.42
CA ALA A 589 17.64 8.85 -37.86
C ALA A 589 17.15 10.26 -38.22
N GLN A 590 16.23 10.83 -37.44
CA GLN A 590 15.77 12.21 -37.62
C GLN A 590 16.84 13.23 -37.22
N LEU A 591 17.55 13.00 -36.11
CA LEU A 591 18.65 13.86 -35.66
C LEU A 591 19.86 13.84 -36.60
N ASP A 592 20.10 12.72 -37.28
CA ASP A 592 21.14 12.61 -38.31
C ASP A 592 20.65 13.09 -39.69
N GLY A 593 19.36 13.01 -39.99
CA GLY A 593 18.74 13.55 -41.20
C GLY A 593 18.77 15.07 -41.29
N ASP A 594 18.84 15.77 -40.15
CA ASP A 594 19.10 17.22 -40.07
C ASP A 594 20.57 17.59 -40.37
N LYS A 595 21.44 16.61 -40.62
CA LYS A 595 22.79 16.82 -41.19
C LYS A 595 22.74 16.66 -42.72
N SER A 596 22.07 17.57 -43.41
CA SER A 596 22.20 17.78 -44.86
C SER A 596 22.22 19.28 -45.19
N PRO A 597 22.98 19.70 -46.21
CA PRO A 597 24.04 20.69 -46.05
C PRO A 597 23.53 22.13 -46.18
N GLY A 598 23.70 22.91 -45.12
CA GLY A 598 23.60 24.36 -45.16
C GLY A 598 24.98 25.01 -45.28
N THR A 599 25.53 25.00 -46.49
CA THR A 599 26.24 26.11 -47.21
C THR A 599 26.85 25.54 -48.49
#